data_AF-A0A915D6I9-F1
#
_entry.id   AF-A0A915D6I9-F1
#
_cell.length_a   1.000
_cell.length_b   1.000
_cell.length_c   1.000
_cell.angle_alpha   90.00
_cell.angle_beta   90.00
_cell.angle_gamma   90.00
#
_symmetry.space_group_name_H-M   'P 1'
#
loop_
_entity.id
_entity.type
_entity.pdbx_description
1 polymer ?
#
loop_
_entity_poly.entity_id
_entity_poly.type
_entity_poly.pdbx_seq_one_letter_code
_entity_poly.pdbx_strand_id
1 'polypeptide(L)'
;MKVVPVLESLKIEELECLIASLLSVGYDLERHCPDQLVCLKNLIRDAFVQVHEPWARKMILLLMELGASGWSLPPEANEYYFQ
;
A
#
# COMPACT_ATOMS: atom_id res chain seq x y z
N MET A 1 -15.95 -14.82 11.26
CA MET A 1 -15.94 -13.35 11.30
C MET A 1 -14.50 -12.90 11.12
N LYS A 2 -14.19 -12.16 10.04
CA LYS A 2 -12.83 -11.67 9.78
C LYS A 2 -12.63 -10.46 10.70
N VAL A 3 -11.75 -10.57 11.69
CA VAL A 3 -11.42 -9.46 12.58
C VAL A 3 -10.81 -8.37 11.70
N VAL A 4 -11.45 -7.20 11.63
CA VAL A 4 -10.89 -6.04 10.92
C VAL A 4 -9.76 -5.53 11.81
N PRO A 5 -8.50 -5.58 11.36
CA PRO A 5 -7.38 -5.12 12.17
C PRO A 5 -7.57 -3.63 12.45
N VAL A 6 -7.60 -3.29 13.73
CA VAL A 6 -7.72 -1.91 14.19
C VAL A 6 -6.38 -1.21 13.91
N LEU A 7 -6.39 -0.11 13.15
CA LEU A 7 -5.19 0.65 12.78
C LEU A 7 -4.56 1.44 13.95
N GLU A 8 -5.07 1.28 15.17
CA GLU A 8 -4.62 1.99 16.39
C GLU A 8 -3.17 1.69 16.77
N SER A 9 -2.58 0.59 16.28
CA SER A 9 -1.19 0.21 16.55
C SER A 9 -0.32 0.11 15.28
N LEU A 10 -0.66 0.86 14.23
CA LEU A 10 0.05 0.82 12.96
C LEU A 10 1.50 1.32 13.12
N LYS A 11 2.45 0.50 12.70
CA LYS A 11 3.88 0.84 12.73
C LYS A 11 4.37 1.29 11.36
N ILE A 12 5.27 2.25 11.34
CA ILE A 12 5.84 2.77 10.08
C ILE A 12 6.61 1.68 9.34
N GLU A 13 7.34 0.85 10.08
CA GLU A 13 8.19 -0.22 9.54
C GLU A 13 7.37 -1.29 8.83
N GLU A 14 6.12 -1.52 9.26
CA GLU A 14 5.21 -2.49 8.62
C GLU A 14 4.78 -2.00 7.24
N LEU A 15 4.47 -0.70 7.10
CA LEU A 15 4.13 -0.10 5.82
C LEU A 15 5.35 0.01 4.90
N GLU A 16 6.53 0.37 5.42
CA GLU A 16 7.77 0.36 4.65
C GLU A 16 8.09 -1.03 4.09
N CYS A 17 7.97 -2.06 4.93
CA CYS A 17 8.17 -3.45 4.52
C CYS A 17 7.19 -3.86 3.40
N LEU A 18 5.91 -3.47 3.53
CA LEU A 18 4.89 -3.73 2.51
C LEU A 18 5.21 -3.02 1.17
N ILE A 19 5.59 -1.74 1.23
CA ILE A 19 5.96 -0.96 0.03
C ILE A 19 7.17 -1.59 -0.66
N ALA A 20 8.23 -1.90 0.07
CA ALA A 20 9.44 -2.53 -0.47
C ALA A 20 9.13 -3.89 -1.12
N SER A 21 8.27 -4.68 -0.47
CA SER A 21 7.85 -5.98 -1.00
C SER A 21 7.07 -5.82 -2.31
N LEU A 22 6.11 -4.91 -2.37
CA LEU A 22 5.28 -4.69 -3.56
C LEU A 22 6.07 -4.05 -4.71
N LEU A 23 7.06 -3.22 -4.43
CA LEU A 23 8.02 -2.76 -5.45
C LEU A 23 8.85 -3.91 -6.02
N SER A 24 9.25 -4.87 -5.17
CA SER A 24 10.10 -5.99 -5.61
C SER A 24 9.33 -7.06 -6.38
N VAL A 25 8.09 -7.37 -5.99
CA VAL A 25 7.35 -8.54 -6.53
C VAL A 25 5.93 -8.23 -7.03
N GLY A 26 5.46 -6.99 -6.93
CA GLY A 26 4.08 -6.63 -7.26
C GLY A 26 3.68 -6.99 -8.69
N TYR A 27 4.60 -6.79 -9.64
CA TYR A 27 4.39 -7.14 -11.04
C TYR A 27 4.16 -8.64 -11.26
N ASP A 28 4.94 -9.49 -10.60
CA ASP A 28 4.79 -10.93 -10.68
C ASP A 28 3.54 -11.41 -9.94
N LEU A 29 3.21 -10.80 -8.79
CA LEU A 29 1.98 -11.10 -8.06
C LEU A 29 0.74 -10.84 -8.90
N GLU A 30 0.72 -9.78 -9.71
CA GLU A 30 -0.43 -9.44 -10.54
C GLU A 30 -0.69 -10.48 -11.63
N ARG A 31 0.35 -11.18 -12.07
CA ARG A 31 0.28 -12.23 -13.09
C ARG A 31 -0.05 -13.60 -12.51
N HIS A 32 0.55 -13.94 -11.37
CA HIS A 32 0.44 -15.29 -10.80
C HIS A 32 -0.69 -15.41 -9.78
N CYS A 33 -1.03 -14.32 -9.09
CA CYS A 33 -1.98 -14.28 -7.98
C CYS A 33 -2.90 -13.04 -8.06
N PRO A 34 -3.59 -12.80 -9.19
CA PRO A 34 -4.37 -11.57 -9.40
C PRO A 34 -5.48 -11.39 -8.36
N ASP A 35 -6.19 -12.46 -7.97
CA ASP A 35 -7.30 -12.37 -7.01
C ASP A 35 -6.83 -11.98 -5.60
N GLN A 36 -5.70 -12.54 -5.16
CA GLN A 36 -5.08 -12.21 -3.88
C GLN A 36 -4.61 -10.75 -3.87
N LEU A 37 -4.05 -10.29 -4.99
CA LEU A 37 -3.58 -8.92 -5.12
C LEU A 37 -4.73 -7.91 -5.17
N VAL A 38 -5.85 -8.24 -5.83
CA VAL A 38 -7.09 -7.45 -5.79
C VAL A 38 -7.63 -7.37 -4.37
N CYS A 39 -7.64 -8.48 -3.63
CA CYS A 39 -8.02 -8.51 -2.21
C CYS A 39 -7.14 -7.57 -1.38
N LEU A 40 -5.82 -7.60 -1.58
CA LEU A 40 -4.88 -6.70 -0.91
C LEU A 40 -5.15 -5.23 -1.26
N LYS A 41 -5.32 -4.90 -2.54
CA LYS A 41 -5.66 -3.53 -2.99
C LYS A 41 -6.96 -3.03 -2.35
N ASN A 42 -7.96 -3.90 -2.17
CA ASN A 42 -9.20 -3.55 -1.47
C ASN A 42 -8.96 -3.28 0.03
N LEU A 43 -8.18 -4.11 0.72
CA LEU A 43 -7.82 -3.89 2.12
C LEU A 43 -7.05 -2.58 2.33
N ILE A 44 -6.13 -2.24 1.43
CA ILE A 44 -5.39 -0.97 1.45
C ILE A 44 -6.36 0.21 1.28
N ARG A 45 -7.33 0.12 0.37
CA ARG A 45 -8.35 1.16 0.17
C ARG A 45 -9.21 1.34 1.43
N ASP A 46 -9.63 0.24 2.04
CA ASP A 46 -10.41 0.28 3.28
C ASP A 46 -9.60 0.90 4.43
N ALA A 47 -8.31 0.58 4.53
CA ALA A 47 -7.39 1.16 5.51
C ALA A 47 -7.22 2.67 5.29
N PHE A 48 -7.15 3.15 4.04
CA PHE A 48 -7.07 4.58 3.73
C PHE A 48 -8.27 5.38 4.24
N VAL A 49 -9.46 4.78 4.26
CA VAL A 49 -10.68 5.41 4.79
C VAL A 49 -10.66 5.46 6.32
N GLN A 50 -10.04 4.47 6.97
CA GLN A 50 -10.04 4.32 8.43
C GLN A 50 -8.85 4.99 9.13
N VAL A 51 -7.76 5.26 8.41
CA VAL A 51 -6.54 5.84 8.98
C VAL A 51 -6.72 7.33 9.27
N HIS A 52 -6.35 7.74 10.48
CA HIS A 52 -6.42 9.14 10.92
C HIS A 52 -5.06 9.82 10.95
N GLU A 53 -3.99 9.03 11.14
CA GLU A 53 -2.61 9.53 11.19
C GLU A 53 -2.15 10.05 9.82
N PRO A 54 -1.73 11.33 9.71
CA PRO A 54 -1.35 11.93 8.43
C PRO A 54 -0.19 11.20 7.73
N TRP A 55 0.82 10.77 8.49
CA TRP A 55 1.97 10.05 7.95
C TRP A 55 1.55 8.70 7.35
N ALA A 56 0.69 7.96 8.05
CA ALA A 56 0.20 6.66 7.61
C ALA A 56 -0.73 6.81 6.40
N ARG A 57 -1.58 7.84 6.40
CA ARG A 57 -2.42 8.18 5.27
C ARG A 57 -1.61 8.46 4.01
N LYS A 58 -0.49 9.19 4.15
CA LYS A 58 0.45 9.45 3.05
C LYS A 58 1.07 8.15 2.52
N MET A 59 1.53 7.26 3.39
CA MET A 59 2.12 5.97 2.96
C MET A 59 1.10 4.99 2.35
N ILE A 60 -0.14 4.98 2.84
CA ILE A 60 -1.21 4.15 2.25
C ILE A 60 -1.61 4.71 0.87
N LEU A 61 -1.59 6.03 0.68
CA LEU A 61 -1.80 6.63 -0.64
C LEU A 61 -0.71 6.21 -1.64
N LEU A 62 0.56 6.22 -1.21
CA LEU A 62 1.69 5.71 -1.99
C LEU A 62 1.47 4.26 -2.46
N LEU A 63 0.99 3.39 -1.57
CA LEU A 63 0.66 2.01 -1.90
C LEU A 63 -0.46 1.89 -2.95
N MET A 64 -1.47 2.76 -2.88
CA MET A 64 -2.55 2.79 -3.86
C MET A 64 -2.05 3.23 -5.24
N GLU A 65 -1.22 4.28 -5.29
CA GLU A 65 -0.61 4.78 -6.52
C GLU A 65 0.30 3.73 -7.15
N LEU A 66 1.11 3.04 -6.33
CA LEU A 66 1.98 1.96 -6.79
C LEU A 66 1.20 0.84 -7.49
N GLY A 67 0.04 0.47 -6.96
CA GLY A 67 -0.83 -0.53 -7.58
C GLY A 67 -1.54 -0.05 -8.85
N ALA A 68 -1.64 1.26 -9.07
CA ALA A 68 -2.25 1.87 -10.25
C ALA A 68 -1.23 2.17 -11.36
N SER A 69 0.04 2.37 -11.00
CA SER A 69 1.15 2.64 -11.93
C SER A 69 1.82 1.39 -12.49
N GLY A 70 1.32 0.20 -12.17
CA GLY A 70 1.94 -1.07 -12.56
C GLY A 70 3.21 -1.39 -11.76
N TRP A 71 3.23 -1.03 -10.47
CA TRP A 71 4.32 -1.32 -9.52
C TRP A 71 5.60 -0.54 -9.80
N SER A 72 5.46 0.64 -10.39
CA SER A 72 6.53 1.58 -10.71
C SER A 72 6.28 2.92 -10.04
N LEU A 73 7.28 3.50 -9.39
CA LEU A 73 7.15 4.85 -8.84
C LEU A 73 7.46 5.89 -9.93
N PRO A 74 6.49 6.73 -10.33
CA PRO A 74 6.79 7.84 -11.21
C PRO A 74 7.74 8.84 -10.49
N PRO A 75 8.64 9.52 -11.22
CA PRO A 75 9.59 10.46 -10.63
C PRO A 75 8.93 11.53 -9.75
N GLU A 76 7.74 11.99 -10.14
CA GLU A 76 6.95 13.00 -9.43
C GLU A 76 6.45 12.50 -8.07
N ALA A 77 6.11 11.21 -7.95
CA ALA A 77 5.75 10.60 -6.68
C ALA A 77 6.96 10.58 -5.73
N ASN A 78 8.16 10.36 -6.26
CA ASN A 78 9.36 10.33 -5.44
C ASN A 78 9.59 11.67 -4.71
N GLU A 79 9.35 12.79 -5.40
CA GLU A 79 9.44 14.13 -4.82
C GLU A 79 8.36 14.38 -3.77
N TYR A 80 7.10 14.02 -4.06
CA TYR A 80 6.00 14.22 -3.10
C TYR A 80 6.15 13.35 -1.83
N TYR A 81 6.64 12.11 -1.95
CA TYR A 81 6.66 11.15 -0.84
C TYR A 81 7.95 11.20 -0.01
N PHE A 82 9.09 11.53 -0.61
CA PHE A 82 10.42 11.41 0.03
C PHE A 82 11.24 12.70 0.10
N GLN A 83 10.73 13.84 -0.40
CA GLN A 83 11.31 15.18 -0.18
C GLN A 83 10.39 16.02 0.70
#